data_AF-A0A803YSB0-F1
#
_entry.id   AF-A0A803YSB0-F1
#
_cell.length_a   1.000
_cell.length_b   1.000
_cell.length_c   1.000
_cell.angle_alpha   90.00
_cell.angle_beta   90.00
_cell.angle_gamma   90.00
#
_symmetry.space_group_name_H-M   'P 1'
#
loop_
_entity.id
_entity.type
_entity.pdbx_description
1 polymer ?
#
loop_
_entity_poly.entity_id
_entity_poly.type
_entity_poly.pdbx_seq_one_letter_code
_entity_poly.pdbx_strand_id
1 'polypeptide(L)'
;MLTQFATRRLEDQLELYDEWADRFEDLPLYFMTFHGQQNIKTVLDTMQHAVYMYDITHVVVDNLQFMMGHEQLSADRLAAQDFIIGAFRKFATDNTCHITLVIHPRKEDDEKELQTASIFGSAKV
;
A
#
# COMPACT_ATOMS: atom_id res chain seq x y z
N MET A 1 -12.12 7.97 -3.62
CA MET A 1 -12.77 7.05 -2.66
C MET A 1 -14.21 7.46 -2.38
N LEU A 2 -14.49 8.70 -1.95
CA LEU A 2 -15.86 9.15 -1.65
C LEU A 2 -16.86 8.90 -2.81
N THR A 3 -16.53 9.31 -4.03
CA THR A 3 -17.36 9.08 -5.23
C THR A 3 -17.58 7.59 -5.53
N GLN A 4 -16.57 6.76 -5.28
CA GLN A 4 -16.66 5.30 -5.46
C GLN A 4 -17.56 4.67 -4.39
N PHE A 5 -17.43 5.11 -3.14
CA PHE A 5 -18.30 4.70 -2.03
C PHE A 5 -19.76 5.11 -2.27
N ALA A 6 -19.99 6.32 -2.77
CA ALA A 6 -21.31 6.82 -3.12
C ALA A 6 -21.92 6.14 -4.36
N THR A 7 -21.11 5.41 -5.14
CA THR A 7 -21.49 4.74 -6.41
C THR A 7 -22.15 5.68 -7.43
N ARG A 8 -21.83 6.97 -7.37
CA ARG A 8 -22.43 8.04 -8.18
C ARG A 8 -21.47 9.20 -8.37
N ARG A 9 -21.71 10.01 -9.40
CA ARG A 9 -20.94 11.23 -9.68
C ARG A 9 -21.43 12.38 -8.80
N LEU A 10 -20.80 12.58 -7.64
CA LEU A 10 -21.17 13.63 -6.70
C LEU A 10 -20.94 15.05 -7.25
N GLU A 11 -20.07 15.21 -8.24
CA GLU A 11 -19.87 16.47 -8.96
C GLU A 11 -21.14 16.98 -9.66
N ASP A 12 -22.05 16.07 -10.06
CA ASP A 12 -23.33 16.39 -10.69
C ASP A 12 -24.47 16.53 -9.66
N GLN A 13 -24.23 16.22 -8.38
CA GLN A 13 -25.22 16.12 -7.30
C GLN A 13 -24.65 16.69 -5.99
N LEU A 14 -24.24 17.95 -6.00
CA LEU A 14 -23.56 18.62 -4.88
C LEU A 14 -24.40 18.65 -3.60
N GLU A 15 -25.73 18.66 -3.73
CA GLU A 15 -26.68 18.62 -2.62
C GLU A 15 -26.59 17.33 -1.79
N LEU A 16 -26.03 16.26 -2.34
CA LEU A 16 -25.83 14.99 -1.64
C LEU A 16 -24.42 14.88 -1.03
N TYR A 17 -23.54 15.85 -1.26
CA TYR A 17 -22.14 15.75 -0.86
C TYR A 17 -21.99 15.54 0.65
N ASP A 18 -22.63 16.39 1.45
CA ASP A 18 -22.53 16.35 2.91
C ASP A 18 -23.08 15.01 3.46
N GLU A 19 -24.22 14.54 2.94
CA GLU A 19 -24.78 13.23 3.32
C GLU A 19 -23.79 12.09 3.09
N TRP A 20 -23.15 12.06 1.92
CA TRP A 20 -22.18 11.01 1.60
C TRP A 20 -20.86 11.18 2.33
N ALA A 21 -20.45 12.41 2.63
CA ALA A 21 -19.26 12.70 3.41
C ALA A 21 -19.42 12.18 4.85
N ASP A 22 -20.54 12.47 5.52
CA ASP A 22 -20.85 11.99 6.86
C ASP A 22 -20.82 10.45 6.90
N ARG A 23 -21.47 9.80 5.92
CA ARG A 23 -21.48 8.33 5.81
C ARG A 23 -20.11 7.72 5.51
N PHE A 24 -19.23 8.47 4.86
CA PHE A 24 -17.86 8.03 4.56
C PHE A 24 -16.96 8.19 5.79
N GLU A 25 -17.19 9.21 6.62
CA GLU A 25 -16.48 9.43 7.89
C GLU A 25 -16.73 8.30 8.90
N ASP A 26 -17.91 7.69 8.86
CA ASP A 26 -18.25 6.53 9.70
C ASP A 26 -17.44 5.25 9.36
N LEU A 27 -16.75 5.22 8.21
CA LEU A 27 -15.93 4.06 7.86
C LEU A 27 -14.69 3.98 8.75
N PRO A 28 -14.29 2.78 9.23
CA PRO A 28 -13.08 2.59 10.02
C PRO A 28 -11.82 2.64 9.14
N LEU A 29 -11.64 3.75 8.41
CA LEU A 29 -10.55 4.00 7.49
C LEU A 29 -9.63 5.08 8.06
N TYR A 30 -8.36 4.72 8.22
CA TYR A 30 -7.33 5.63 8.72
C TYR A 30 -6.27 5.87 7.64
N PHE A 31 -5.98 7.14 7.38
CA PHE A 31 -5.01 7.55 6.39
C PHE A 31 -3.70 7.95 7.07
N MET A 32 -2.59 7.37 6.62
CA MET A 32 -1.25 7.79 7.05
C MET A 32 -0.75 8.91 6.15
N THR A 33 -0.24 9.99 6.74
CA THR A 33 0.22 11.20 6.03
C THR A 33 1.67 11.08 5.56
N PHE A 34 1.99 9.99 4.89
CA PHE A 34 3.30 9.73 4.33
C PHE A 34 3.44 10.40 2.95
N HIS A 35 4.54 11.16 2.77
CA HIS A 35 4.82 11.89 1.53
C HIS A 35 6.29 11.72 1.14
N GLY A 36 6.58 11.59 -0.16
CA GLY A 36 7.94 11.39 -0.66
C GLY A 36 8.62 10.13 -0.16
N GLN A 37 9.90 9.90 -0.42
CA GLN A 37 10.54 8.64 0.00
C GLN A 37 10.51 8.46 1.53
N GLN A 38 10.13 7.27 2.01
CA GLN A 38 10.12 6.95 3.43
C GLN A 38 10.92 5.70 3.75
N ASN A 39 11.57 5.73 4.91
CA ASN A 39 12.25 4.55 5.42
C ASN A 39 11.22 3.50 5.86
N ILE A 40 11.41 2.24 5.46
CA ILE A 40 10.54 1.14 5.86
C ILE A 40 10.36 1.04 7.38
N LYS A 41 11.41 1.30 8.17
CA LYS A 41 11.30 1.24 9.63
C LYS A 41 10.26 2.22 10.16
N THR A 42 10.25 3.45 9.65
CA THR A 42 9.25 4.47 10.00
C THR A 42 7.83 4.02 9.63
N VAL A 43 7.69 3.39 8.46
CA VAL A 43 6.41 2.83 8.01
C VAL A 43 5.94 1.73 8.95
N LEU A 44 6.80 0.76 9.28
CA LEU A 44 6.49 -0.35 10.18
C LEU A 44 6.17 0.12 11.61
N ASP A 45 6.93 1.07 12.16
CA ASP A 45 6.69 1.62 13.49
C ASP A 45 5.31 2.33 13.54
N THR A 46 4.95 3.05 12.48
CA THR A 46 3.64 3.71 12.36
C THR A 46 2.51 2.71 12.19
N MET A 47 2.71 1.66 11.39
CA MET A 47 1.76 0.55 11.27
C MET A 47 1.56 -0.15 12.61
N GLN A 48 2.64 -0.42 13.35
CA GLN A 48 2.57 -1.06 14.66
C GLN A 48 1.75 -0.23 15.65
N HIS A 49 1.99 1.08 15.67
CA HIS A 49 1.21 2.00 16.50
C HIS A 49 -0.27 2.00 16.11
N ALA A 50 -0.57 2.00 14.80
CA ALA A 50 -1.96 1.98 14.32
C ALA A 50 -2.68 0.69 14.72
N VAL A 51 -2.05 -0.47 14.52
CA VAL A 51 -2.59 -1.77 14.96
C VAL A 51 -2.83 -1.78 16.46
N TYR A 52 -1.88 -1.29 17.26
CA TYR A 52 -1.99 -1.27 18.72
C TYR A 52 -3.09 -0.33 19.24
N MET A 53 -3.22 0.87 18.66
CA MET A 53 -4.13 1.91 19.17
C MET A 53 -5.55 1.81 18.63
N TYR A 54 -5.72 1.33 17.38
CA TYR A 54 -6.98 1.37 16.65
C TYR A 54 -7.46 -0.02 16.21
N ASP A 55 -6.82 -1.09 16.68
CA ASP A 55 -7.15 -2.48 16.35
C ASP A 55 -7.21 -2.73 14.83
N ILE A 56 -6.29 -2.11 14.08
CA ILE A 56 -6.24 -2.25 12.62
C ILE A 56 -5.93 -3.71 12.25
N THR A 57 -6.80 -4.31 11.45
CA THR A 57 -6.62 -5.69 10.96
C THR A 57 -6.19 -5.77 9.49
N HIS A 58 -6.28 -4.68 8.74
CA HIS A 58 -5.91 -4.63 7.33
C HIS A 58 -5.18 -3.33 7.00
N VAL A 59 -3.96 -3.45 6.48
CA VAL A 59 -3.15 -2.32 6.00
C VAL A 59 -3.03 -2.40 4.48
N VAL A 60 -3.27 -1.26 3.81
CA VAL A 60 -3.04 -1.09 2.38
C VAL A 60 -1.81 -0.19 2.18
N VAL A 61 -0.81 -0.67 1.46
CA VAL A 61 0.45 0.03 1.19
C VAL A 61 0.56 0.34 -0.31
N ASP A 62 0.46 1.62 -0.67
CA ASP A 62 0.59 2.14 -2.04
C ASP A 62 1.72 3.19 -2.11
N ASN A 63 2.89 2.88 -2.68
CA ASN A 63 3.34 1.59 -3.24
C ASN A 63 4.72 1.22 -2.72
N LEU A 64 5.18 0.01 -3.03
CA LEU A 64 6.50 -0.49 -2.61
C LEU A 64 7.66 0.47 -3.01
N GLN A 65 7.57 1.10 -4.18
CA GLN A 65 8.60 1.96 -4.74
C GLN A 65 8.82 3.23 -3.91
N PHE A 66 7.82 3.65 -3.16
CA PHE A 66 7.90 4.72 -2.16
C PHE A 66 8.98 4.48 -1.10
N MET A 67 9.21 3.22 -0.74
CA MET A 67 10.15 2.83 0.32
C MET A 67 11.56 2.50 -0.18
N MET A 68 11.77 2.41 -1.49
CA MET A 68 13.01 1.91 -2.08
C MET A 68 13.95 3.01 -2.59
N GLY A 69 13.45 4.23 -2.75
CA GLY A 69 14.19 5.33 -3.35
C GLY A 69 14.47 5.15 -4.86
N HIS A 70 14.87 6.23 -5.54
CA HIS A 70 15.10 6.24 -7.00
C HIS A 70 16.52 5.80 -7.41
N GLU A 71 17.47 5.66 -6.48
CA GLU A 71 18.92 5.58 -6.79
C GLU A 71 19.59 4.22 -6.54
N GLN A 72 18.84 3.15 -6.23
CA GLN A 72 19.49 1.84 -6.03
C GLN A 72 19.84 1.16 -7.37
N LEU A 73 21.11 0.76 -7.51
CA LEU A 73 21.60 -0.11 -8.58
C LEU A 73 20.71 -1.36 -8.69
N SER A 74 20.50 -1.86 -9.90
CA SER A 74 19.46 -2.85 -10.21
C SER A 74 19.52 -4.16 -9.40
N ALA A 75 20.70 -4.55 -8.93
CA ALA A 75 20.91 -5.70 -8.05
C ALA A 75 20.50 -5.41 -6.60
N ASP A 76 20.89 -4.25 -6.06
CA ASP A 76 20.52 -3.81 -4.71
C ASP A 76 19.01 -3.59 -4.58
N ARG A 77 18.37 -3.15 -5.67
CA ARG A 77 16.92 -2.95 -5.73
C ARG A 77 16.13 -4.23 -5.50
N LEU A 78 16.59 -5.37 -6.02
CA LEU A 78 15.92 -6.66 -5.82
C LEU A 78 16.08 -7.14 -4.37
N ALA A 79 17.29 -7.04 -3.82
CA ALA A 79 17.54 -7.38 -2.42
C ALA A 79 16.74 -6.48 -1.46
N ALA A 80 16.61 -5.19 -1.78
CA ALA A 80 15.79 -4.26 -1.02
C ALA A 80 14.29 -4.60 -1.10
N GLN A 81 13.78 -4.97 -2.28
CA GLN A 81 12.40 -5.47 -2.42
C GLN A 81 12.15 -6.71 -1.57
N ASP A 82 13.04 -7.71 -1.66
CA ASP A 82 12.94 -8.95 -0.89
C ASP A 82 12.97 -8.67 0.62
N PHE A 83 13.83 -7.76 1.07
CA PHE A 83 13.88 -7.30 2.46
C PHE A 83 12.57 -6.65 2.90
N ILE A 84 12.03 -5.72 2.11
CA ILE A 84 10.78 -5.01 2.44
C ILE A 84 9.60 -5.99 2.50
N ILE A 85 9.48 -6.88 1.51
CA ILE A 85 8.43 -7.90 1.48
C ILE A 85 8.56 -8.85 2.68
N GLY A 86 9.77 -9.27 3.02
CA GLY A 86 10.04 -10.10 4.19
C GLY A 86 9.62 -9.41 5.49
N ALA A 87 9.89 -8.12 5.63
CA ALA A 87 9.49 -7.33 6.79
C ALA A 87 7.96 -7.20 6.89
N PHE A 88 7.26 -6.97 5.77
CA PHE A 88 5.78 -6.97 5.78
C PHE A 88 5.19 -8.34 6.10
N ARG A 89 5.74 -9.43 5.54
CA ARG A 89 5.30 -10.80 5.88
C ARG A 89 5.46 -11.08 7.37
N LYS A 90 6.58 -10.68 7.96
CA LYS A 90 6.82 -10.78 9.41
C LYS A 90 5.81 -9.96 10.20
N PHE A 91 5.60 -8.69 9.83
CA PHE A 91 4.63 -7.82 10.49
C PHE A 91 3.21 -8.41 10.46
N ALA A 92 2.76 -8.89 9.29
CA ALA A 92 1.45 -9.52 9.12
C ALA A 92 1.26 -10.73 10.05
N THR A 93 2.30 -11.56 10.17
CA THR A 93 2.29 -12.75 11.02
C THR A 93 2.27 -12.38 12.50
N ASP A 94 3.17 -11.48 12.92
CA ASP A 94 3.33 -11.12 14.33
C ASP A 94 2.10 -10.37 14.88
N ASN A 95 1.43 -9.60 14.02
CA ASN A 95 0.30 -8.75 14.43
C ASN A 95 -1.07 -9.28 14.00
N THR A 96 -1.15 -10.46 13.39
CA THR A 96 -2.42 -11.00 12.83
C THR A 96 -3.12 -9.99 11.92
N CYS A 97 -2.34 -9.30 11.09
CA CYS A 97 -2.81 -8.25 10.19
C CYS A 97 -2.70 -8.70 8.74
N HIS A 98 -3.73 -8.43 7.94
CA HIS A 98 -3.65 -8.58 6.49
C HIS A 98 -2.95 -7.37 5.87
N ILE A 99 -2.08 -7.60 4.88
CA ILE A 99 -1.39 -6.52 4.16
C ILE A 99 -1.68 -6.65 2.66
N THR A 100 -2.25 -5.61 2.08
CA THR A 100 -2.33 -5.44 0.63
C THR A 100 -1.23 -4.49 0.18
N LEU A 101 -0.34 -4.96 -0.69
CA LEU A 101 0.79 -4.19 -1.19
C LEU A 101 0.63 -3.95 -2.69
N VAL A 102 0.69 -2.68 -3.10
CA VAL A 102 0.74 -2.28 -4.51
C VAL A 102 2.19 -2.24 -4.98
N ILE A 103 2.47 -2.92 -6.08
CA ILE A 103 3.80 -2.99 -6.70
C ILE A 103 3.66 -2.69 -8.18
N HIS A 104 4.38 -1.69 -8.68
CA HIS A 104 4.54 -1.53 -10.12
C HIS A 104 5.49 -2.60 -10.69
N PRO A 105 5.04 -3.38 -11.70
CA PRO A 105 5.88 -4.36 -12.37
C PRO A 105 7.03 -3.68 -13.12
N ARG A 106 8.08 -4.45 -13.45
CA ARG A 106 9.10 -3.98 -14.37
C ARG A 106 8.49 -3.75 -15.75
N LYS A 107 9.05 -2.77 -16.49
CA LYS A 107 8.73 -2.60 -17.91
C LYS A 107 9.25 -3.82 -18.67
N GLU A 108 8.32 -4.60 -19.21
CA GLU A 108 8.58 -5.67 -20.18
C GLU A 108 8.28 -5.14 -21.60
N ASP A 109 8.60 -5.91 -22.64
CA ASP A 109 8.09 -5.64 -23.99
C ASP A 109 6.55 -5.63 -23.96
N ASP A 110 5.93 -4.65 -24.63
CA ASP A 110 4.47 -4.48 -24.66
C ASP A 110 3.72 -5.72 -25.20
N GLU A 111 4.42 -6.60 -25.93
CA GLU A 111 3.88 -7.83 -26.50
C GLU A 111 3.93 -9.04 -25.54
N LYS A 112 4.58 -8.92 -24.38
CA LYS A 112 4.73 -10.01 -23.41
C LYS A 112 3.74 -9.85 -22.25
N GLU A 113 3.00 -10.92 -21.98
CA GLU A 113 2.19 -11.00 -20.77
C GLU A 113 3.06 -10.91 -19.52
N LEU A 114 2.56 -10.20 -18.50
CA LEU A 114 3.21 -10.11 -17.20
C LEU A 114 3.30 -11.50 -16.54
N GLN A 115 4.50 -11.87 -16.13
CA GLN A 115 4.76 -13.11 -15.41
C GLN A 115 5.09 -12.82 -13.95
N THR A 116 5.06 -13.83 -13.08
CA THR A 116 5.49 -13.69 -11.68
C THR A 116 6.93 -13.11 -11.57
N ALA A 117 7.79 -13.46 -12.53
CA ALA A 117 9.14 -12.91 -12.65
C ALA A 117 9.18 -11.40 -12.98
N SER A 118 8.10 -10.83 -13.54
CA SER A 118 7.99 -9.39 -13.84
C SER A 118 7.80 -8.54 -12.57
N ILE A 119 7.48 -9.19 -11.43
CA ILE A 119 7.18 -8.55 -10.15
C ILE A 119 8.22 -8.90 -9.07
N PHE A 120 8.77 -10.12 -9.09
CA PHE A 120 9.66 -10.64 -8.05
C PHE A 120 11.12 -10.77 -8.50
N GLY A 121 12.05 -10.57 -7.55
CA GLY A 121 13.41 -11.09 -7.64
C GLY A 121 13.47 -12.59 -7.35
N SER A 122 14.63 -13.11 -6.96
CA SER A 122 14.83 -14.53 -6.62
C SER A 122 14.00 -15.05 -5.43
N ALA A 123 13.26 -14.19 -4.73
CA ALA A 123 12.39 -14.60 -3.64
C ALA A 123 11.29 -15.55 -4.14
N LYS A 124 11.30 -16.77 -3.61
CA LYS A 124 10.21 -17.74 -3.79
C LYS A 124 8.94 -17.20 -3.13
N VAL A 125 7.85 -17.18 -3.92
CA VAL A 125 6.49 -16.90 -3.45
C VAL A 125 6.08 -17.95 -2.45
#